data_AF-A0A3A9EQL2-F1
#
_entry.id   AF-A0A3A9EQL2-F1
#
_cell.length_a   1.000
_cell.length_b   1.000
_cell.length_c   1.000
_cell.angle_alpha   90.00
_cell.angle_beta   90.00
_cell.angle_gamma   90.00
#
_symmetry.space_group_name_H-M   'P 1'
#
loop_
_entity.id
_entity.type
_entity.pdbx_description
1 polymer ?
#
loop_
_entity_poly.entity_id
_entity_poly.type
_entity_poly.pdbx_seq_one_letter_code
_entity_poly.pdbx_strand_id
1 'polypeptide(L)'
;MYFFKEEAEAPVLELCETKDYVIDQRISLEMPETARAWTAEDGLEQFLSKSGAYVKLVLRFTDDLDTETYAEYLYDFLNSIEQLECNLLLQAKANKVYVFHEELNILDGFDAGTYTVEDLRQEIEEFLSMGVPQ
;
A
#
# COMPACT_ATOMS: atom_id res chain seq x y z
N MET A 1 -7.21 8.66 17.41
CA MET A 1 -5.86 9.17 17.09
C MET A 1 -4.89 8.20 17.71
N TYR A 2 -4.08 7.53 16.89
CA TYR A 2 -3.10 6.54 17.37
C TYR A 2 -1.83 7.26 17.81
N PHE A 3 -1.21 6.80 18.89
CA PHE A 3 0.02 7.38 19.42
C PHE A 3 1.14 7.36 18.37
N PHE A 4 1.29 6.24 17.67
CA PHE A 4 2.33 5.99 16.67
C PHE A 4 1.98 6.46 15.24
N LYS A 5 0.94 7.27 15.07
CA LYS A 5 0.41 7.60 13.74
C LYS A 5 1.48 8.20 12.82
N GLU A 6 2.10 9.30 13.24
CA GLU A 6 3.06 10.03 12.39
C GLU A 6 4.30 9.18 12.09
N GLU A 7 4.80 8.46 13.10
CA GLU A 7 5.97 7.59 12.96
C GLU A 7 5.72 6.40 12.03
N ALA A 8 4.51 5.82 12.03
CA ALA A 8 4.15 4.73 11.13
C ALA A 8 3.91 5.21 9.68
N GLU A 9 3.35 6.40 9.49
CA GLU A 9 3.00 6.93 8.17
C GLU A 9 4.21 7.56 7.43
N ALA A 10 5.20 8.10 8.16
CA ALA A 10 6.34 8.81 7.59
C ALA A 10 7.15 7.98 6.56
N PRO A 11 7.59 6.74 6.84
CA PRO A 11 8.36 5.96 5.87
C PRO A 11 7.58 5.66 4.58
N VAL A 12 6.26 5.48 4.70
CA VAL A 12 5.37 5.25 3.55
C VAL A 12 5.24 6.52 2.72
N LEU A 13 5.14 7.68 3.36
CA LEU A 13 5.13 8.98 2.68
C LEU A 13 6.44 9.23 1.93
N GLU A 14 7.58 9.04 2.60
CA GLU A 14 8.91 9.19 2.00
C GLU A 14 9.07 8.30 0.77
N LEU A 15 8.62 7.03 0.85
CA LEU A 15 8.64 6.14 -0.32
C LEU A 15 7.79 6.71 -1.47
N CYS A 16 6.57 7.19 -1.21
CA CYS A 16 5.72 7.76 -2.24
C CYS A 16 6.37 8.97 -2.92
N GLU A 17 7.07 9.82 -2.18
CA GLU A 17 7.75 11.01 -2.71
C GLU A 17 8.93 10.67 -3.62
N THR A 18 9.47 9.44 -3.56
CA THR A 18 10.51 8.97 -4.48
C THR A 18 9.98 8.54 -5.85
N LYS A 19 8.65 8.41 -6.00
CA LYS A 19 8.01 7.85 -7.20
C LYS A 19 7.34 8.95 -8.02
N ASP A 20 7.94 9.30 -9.15
CA ASP A 20 7.45 10.37 -10.03
C ASP A 20 6.09 10.07 -10.68
N TYR A 21 5.72 8.79 -10.76
CA TYR A 21 4.42 8.33 -11.25
C TYR A 21 3.28 8.44 -10.22
N VAL A 22 3.57 8.73 -8.94
CA VAL A 22 2.57 8.98 -7.90
C VAL A 22 2.22 10.48 -7.91
N ILE A 23 1.04 10.82 -8.41
CA ILE A 23 0.61 12.23 -8.54
C ILE A 23 -0.16 12.75 -7.31
N ASP A 24 -0.69 11.85 -6.48
CA ASP A 24 -1.33 12.15 -5.20
C ASP A 24 -1.37 10.87 -4.35
N GLN A 25 -1.42 11.03 -3.03
CA GLN A 25 -1.42 9.92 -2.08
C GLN A 25 -2.25 10.24 -0.85
N ARG A 26 -2.92 9.22 -0.31
CA ARG A 26 -3.55 9.28 1.02
C ARG A 26 -3.05 8.14 1.86
N ILE A 27 -2.59 8.50 3.06
CA ILE A 27 -1.98 7.59 4.01
C ILE A 27 -2.78 7.67 5.30
N SER A 28 -3.12 6.52 5.87
CA SER A 28 -3.83 6.42 7.14
C SER A 28 -3.39 5.16 7.86
N LEU A 29 -2.84 5.29 9.06
CA LEU A 29 -2.66 4.18 9.98
C LEU A 29 -4.03 3.70 10.44
N GLU A 30 -4.32 2.43 10.18
CA GLU A 30 -5.52 1.74 10.61
C GLU A 30 -5.15 0.63 11.59
N MET A 31 -6.07 0.28 12.49
CA MET A 31 -5.88 -0.79 13.45
C MET A 31 -7.25 -1.41 13.79
N PRO A 32 -7.35 -2.74 13.93
CA PRO A 32 -8.56 -3.34 14.46
C PRO A 32 -8.85 -2.84 15.88
N GLU A 33 -10.13 -2.77 16.25
CA GLU A 33 -10.49 -2.44 17.63
C GLU A 33 -9.97 -3.54 18.58
N THR A 34 -9.10 -3.15 19.51
CA THR A 34 -8.58 -4.06 20.53
C THR A 34 -8.78 -3.45 21.92
N ALA A 35 -8.90 -4.31 22.94
CA ALA A 35 -9.02 -3.89 24.32
C ALA A 35 -7.69 -3.35 24.91
N ARG A 36 -6.56 -3.55 24.21
CA ARG A 36 -5.23 -3.13 24.66
C ARG A 36 -5.04 -1.64 24.32
N ALA A 37 -4.70 -0.85 25.33
CA ALA A 37 -4.19 0.50 25.13
C ALA A 37 -2.69 0.43 24.83
N TRP A 38 -2.28 0.99 23.69
CA TRP A 38 -0.88 1.10 23.30
C TRP A 38 -0.30 2.43 23.76
N THR A 39 0.94 2.39 24.21
CA THR A 39 1.66 3.52 24.81
C THR A 39 3.04 3.67 24.20
N ALA A 40 3.69 4.81 24.46
CA ALA A 40 5.07 5.06 24.04
C ALA A 40 6.04 3.96 24.51
N GLU A 41 5.79 3.35 25.67
CA GLU A 41 6.66 2.32 26.27
C GLU A 41 6.64 1.00 25.50
N ASP A 42 5.56 0.72 24.75
CA ASP A 42 5.45 -0.50 23.93
C ASP A 42 6.38 -0.44 22.71
N GLY A 43 6.62 0.75 22.16
CA GLY A 43 7.40 1.00 20.95
C GLY A 43 6.66 0.71 19.63
N LEU A 44 7.06 1.41 18.56
CA LEU A 44 6.44 1.32 17.23
C LEU A 44 6.48 -0.10 16.65
N GLU A 45 7.65 -0.74 16.66
CA GLU A 45 7.85 -2.08 16.11
C GLU A 45 6.93 -3.11 16.77
N GLN A 46 6.82 -3.08 18.11
CA GLN A 46 5.92 -3.98 18.82
C GLN A 46 4.46 -3.66 18.54
N PHE A 47 4.12 -2.38 18.44
CA PHE A 47 2.78 -1.94 18.06
C PHE A 47 2.40 -2.50 16.69
N LEU A 48 3.20 -2.27 15.64
CA LEU A 48 2.91 -2.71 14.28
C LEU A 48 2.84 -4.24 14.15
N SER A 49 3.76 -4.96 14.79
CA SER A 49 3.82 -6.43 14.69
C SER A 49 2.73 -7.18 15.47
N LYS A 50 2.15 -6.59 16.53
CA LYS A 50 1.23 -7.31 17.44
C LYS A 50 -0.17 -6.75 17.54
N SER A 51 -0.40 -5.51 17.11
CA SER A 51 -1.73 -4.89 17.18
C SER A 51 -2.64 -5.28 16.01
N GLY A 52 -2.08 -5.82 14.93
CA GLY A 52 -2.77 -5.94 13.65
C GLY A 52 -2.92 -4.61 12.92
N ALA A 53 -2.21 -3.56 13.36
CA ALA A 53 -2.17 -2.29 12.65
C ALA A 53 -1.51 -2.44 11.29
N TYR A 54 -2.00 -1.67 10.33
CA TYR A 54 -1.49 -1.59 8.97
C TYR A 54 -1.65 -0.16 8.48
N VAL A 55 -0.84 0.23 7.50
CA VAL A 55 -1.00 1.53 6.84
C VAL A 55 -1.85 1.34 5.58
N LYS A 56 -3.00 2.00 5.55
CA LYS A 56 -3.79 2.12 4.34
C LYS A 56 -3.16 3.17 3.44
N LEU A 57 -2.75 2.75 2.25
CA LEU A 57 -2.13 3.59 1.24
C LEU A 57 -3.00 3.64 -0.01
N VAL A 58 -3.52 4.82 -0.33
CA VAL A 58 -4.21 5.06 -1.59
C VAL A 58 -3.31 5.88 -2.51
N LEU A 59 -2.84 5.27 -3.58
CA LEU A 59 -2.03 5.92 -4.62
C LEU A 59 -2.92 6.42 -5.75
N ARG A 60 -2.58 7.59 -6.28
CA ARG A 60 -3.13 8.12 -7.53
C ARG A 60 -2.03 8.15 -8.57
N PHE A 61 -2.24 7.42 -9.66
CA PHE A 61 -1.39 7.51 -10.85
C PHE A 61 -1.95 8.51 -11.85
N THR A 62 -1.13 8.89 -12.83
CA THR A 62 -1.55 9.68 -13.99
C THR A 62 -2.68 8.97 -14.76
N ASP A 63 -3.63 9.73 -15.29
CA ASP A 63 -4.75 9.21 -16.08
C ASP A 63 -4.35 8.86 -17.51
N ASP A 64 -5.23 8.09 -18.17
CA ASP A 64 -5.16 7.79 -19.61
C ASP A 64 -3.87 7.10 -20.10
N LEU A 65 -3.11 6.47 -19.19
CA LEU A 65 -2.03 5.55 -19.54
C LEU A 65 -2.58 4.16 -19.87
N ASP A 66 -1.79 3.38 -20.61
CA ASP A 66 -2.11 2.00 -20.93
C ASP A 66 -1.80 1.05 -19.75
N THR A 67 -2.36 -0.16 -19.82
CA THR A 67 -2.27 -1.13 -18.72
C THR A 67 -0.85 -1.64 -18.46
N GLU A 68 0.01 -1.70 -19.49
CA GLU A 68 1.42 -2.10 -19.31
C GLU A 68 2.12 -1.07 -18.41
N THR A 69 1.94 0.22 -18.70
CA THR A 69 2.54 1.30 -17.90
C THR A 69 2.09 1.26 -16.44
N TYR A 70 0.81 0.99 -16.16
CA TYR A 70 0.35 0.84 -14.77
C TYR A 70 0.95 -0.39 -14.09
N ALA A 71 1.10 -1.50 -14.80
CA ALA A 71 1.72 -2.71 -14.28
C ALA A 71 3.20 -2.49 -13.95
N GLU A 72 3.94 -1.76 -14.79
CA GLU A 72 5.33 -1.35 -14.52
C GLU A 72 5.44 -0.47 -13.27
N TYR A 73 4.54 0.50 -13.10
CA TYR A 73 4.50 1.35 -11.90
C TYR A 73 4.22 0.54 -10.63
N LEU A 74 3.25 -0.39 -10.68
CA LEU A 74 2.97 -1.27 -9.55
C LEU A 74 4.15 -2.19 -9.26
N TYR A 75 4.77 -2.76 -10.28
CA TYR A 75 5.93 -3.62 -10.11
C TYR A 75 7.09 -2.90 -9.43
N ASP A 76 7.45 -1.69 -9.90
CA ASP A 76 8.47 -0.87 -9.26
C ASP A 76 8.11 -0.51 -7.81
N PHE A 77 6.84 -0.16 -7.56
CA PHE A 77 6.36 0.18 -6.21
C PHE A 77 6.46 -1.03 -5.27
N LEU A 78 5.96 -2.19 -5.69
CA LEU A 78 5.98 -3.44 -4.92
C LEU A 78 7.42 -3.89 -4.60
N ASN A 79 8.36 -3.71 -5.52
CA ASN A 79 9.78 -3.98 -5.26
C ASN A 79 10.44 -2.99 -4.29
N SER A 80 9.77 -1.87 -3.97
CA SER A 80 10.30 -0.84 -3.08
C SER A 80 9.70 -0.87 -1.68
N ILE A 81 8.62 -1.63 -1.45
CA ILE A 81 7.94 -1.68 -0.14
C ILE A 81 8.55 -2.68 0.84
N GLU A 82 9.40 -3.61 0.39
CA GLU A 82 10.05 -4.61 1.27
C GLU A 82 10.88 -3.97 2.39
N GLN A 83 11.35 -2.74 2.19
CA GLN A 83 12.08 -1.96 3.18
C GLN A 83 11.19 -1.32 4.26
N LEU A 84 9.87 -1.37 4.11
CA LEU A 84 8.93 -0.81 5.08
C LEU A 84 8.73 -1.77 6.26
N GLU A 85 8.74 -1.22 7.47
CA GLU A 85 8.54 -1.99 8.69
C GLU A 85 7.05 -2.00 9.11
N CYS A 86 6.12 -2.06 8.15
CA CYS A 86 4.68 -2.08 8.41
C CYS A 86 3.89 -2.84 7.34
N ASN A 87 2.79 -3.48 7.72
CA ASN A 87 1.85 -4.07 6.75
C ASN A 87 1.08 -2.96 6.01
N LEU A 88 0.69 -3.22 4.77
CA LEU A 88 -0.05 -2.26 3.94
C LEU A 88 -1.40 -2.80 3.47
N LEU A 89 -2.37 -1.90 3.34
CA LEU A 89 -3.47 -2.07 2.39
C LEU A 89 -3.20 -1.12 1.23
N LEU A 90 -2.73 -1.65 0.09
CA LEU A 90 -2.37 -0.86 -1.08
C LEU A 90 -3.56 -0.75 -2.04
N GLN A 91 -3.92 0.48 -2.38
CA GLN A 91 -5.00 0.78 -3.31
C GLN A 91 -4.50 1.77 -4.37
N ALA A 92 -4.21 1.30 -5.57
CA ALA A 92 -3.81 2.18 -6.67
C ALA A 92 -4.99 2.57 -7.54
N LYS A 93 -5.05 3.85 -7.93
CA LYS A 93 -6.12 4.42 -8.73
C LYS A 93 -5.61 5.14 -9.96
N ALA A 94 -6.28 4.86 -11.08
CA ALA A 94 -6.19 5.60 -12.32
C ALA A 94 -7.60 5.82 -12.88
N ASN A 95 -7.85 6.87 -13.65
CA ASN A 95 -9.13 7.17 -14.30
C ASN A 95 -10.34 7.15 -13.33
N LYS A 96 -10.11 7.55 -12.06
CA LYS A 96 -11.08 7.49 -10.95
C LYS A 96 -11.57 6.08 -10.59
N VAL A 97 -10.93 5.03 -11.10
CA VAL A 97 -11.21 3.63 -10.78
C VAL A 97 -10.01 3.00 -10.06
N TYR A 98 -10.22 1.87 -9.42
CA TYR A 98 -9.12 1.07 -8.86
C TYR A 98 -8.47 0.27 -9.99
N VAL A 99 -7.14 0.27 -10.01
CA VAL A 99 -6.34 -0.61 -10.87
C VAL A 99 -5.65 -1.71 -10.07
N PHE A 100 -5.53 -1.54 -8.76
CA PHE A 100 -4.94 -2.53 -7.85
C PHE A 100 -5.51 -2.37 -6.44
N HIS A 101 -5.72 -3.49 -5.75
CA HIS A 101 -6.22 -3.52 -4.39
C HIS A 101 -5.77 -4.80 -3.68
N GLU A 102 -4.77 -4.69 -2.79
CA GLU A 102 -4.27 -5.85 -2.07
C GLU A 102 -3.78 -5.52 -0.65
N GLU A 103 -3.92 -6.50 0.25
CA GLU A 103 -3.31 -6.49 1.59
C GLU A 103 -1.92 -7.13 1.51
N LEU A 104 -0.90 -6.37 1.91
CA LEU A 104 0.51 -6.75 1.79
C LEU A 104 1.09 -6.96 3.20
N ASN A 105 1.36 -8.22 3.53
CA ASN A 105 1.84 -8.63 4.85
C ASN A 105 3.37 -8.54 4.94
N ILE A 106 3.91 -7.32 4.89
CA ILE A 106 5.35 -7.05 4.86
C ILE A 106 6.07 -7.61 6.09
N LEU A 107 5.44 -7.54 7.25
CA LEU A 107 5.99 -8.07 8.50
C LEU A 107 5.97 -9.62 8.58
N ASP A 108 5.28 -10.29 7.65
CA ASP A 108 5.12 -11.75 7.62
C ASP A 108 5.64 -12.36 6.31
N GLY A 109 6.80 -11.88 5.84
CA GLY A 109 7.54 -12.50 4.74
C GLY A 109 6.97 -12.23 3.35
N PHE A 110 6.41 -11.03 3.14
CA PHE A 110 6.12 -10.52 1.79
C PHE A 110 7.35 -10.67 0.88
N ASP A 111 7.12 -11.11 -0.36
CA ASP A 111 8.15 -11.31 -1.39
C ASP A 111 7.67 -10.66 -2.69
N ALA A 112 8.28 -9.54 -3.06
CA ALA A 112 7.95 -8.82 -4.29
C ALA A 112 8.24 -9.65 -5.55
N GLY A 113 9.14 -10.65 -5.45
CA GLY A 113 9.48 -11.56 -6.53
C GLY A 113 8.33 -12.48 -6.95
N THR A 114 7.25 -12.54 -6.17
CA THR A 114 6.01 -13.23 -6.55
C THR A 114 5.21 -12.52 -7.64
N TYR A 115 5.46 -11.22 -7.86
CA TYR A 115 4.80 -10.44 -8.88
C TYR A 115 5.66 -10.34 -10.14
N THR A 116 5.00 -10.40 -11.29
CA THR A 116 5.61 -10.02 -12.57
C THR A 116 4.77 -8.92 -13.22
N VAL A 117 5.39 -8.15 -14.13
CA VAL A 117 4.66 -7.13 -14.91
C VAL A 117 3.52 -7.79 -15.72
N GLU A 118 3.75 -8.99 -16.28
CA GLU A 118 2.73 -9.72 -17.04
C GLU A 118 1.51 -10.09 -16.18
N ASP A 119 1.75 -10.60 -14.96
CA ASP A 119 0.69 -10.99 -14.03
C ASP A 119 -0.09 -9.76 -13.55
N LEU A 120 0.63 -8.69 -13.16
CA LEU A 120 0.01 -7.42 -12.75
C LEU A 120 -0.82 -6.81 -13.87
N ARG A 121 -0.33 -6.85 -15.12
CA ARG A 121 -1.09 -6.37 -16.28
C ARG A 121 -2.40 -7.14 -16.43
N GLN A 122 -2.36 -8.47 -16.33
CA GLN A 122 -3.57 -9.30 -16.40
C GLN A 122 -4.53 -8.95 -15.26
N GLU A 123 -4.03 -8.80 -14.04
CA GLU A 123 -4.83 -8.43 -12.87
C GLU A 123 -5.54 -7.08 -13.07
N ILE A 124 -4.83 -6.07 -13.56
CA ILE A 124 -5.42 -4.75 -13.85
C ILE A 124 -6.49 -4.88 -14.95
N GLU A 125 -6.24 -5.64 -16.01
CA GLU A 125 -7.23 -5.89 -17.08
C GLU A 125 -8.50 -6.55 -16.51
N GLU A 126 -8.34 -7.54 -15.63
CA GLU A 126 -9.44 -8.19 -14.93
C GLU A 126 -10.23 -7.18 -14.06
N PHE A 127 -9.55 -6.38 -13.24
CA PHE A 127 -10.17 -5.33 -12.43
C PHE A 127 -10.96 -4.32 -13.26
N LEU A 128 -10.38 -3.84 -14.37
CA LEU A 128 -11.03 -2.89 -15.26
C LEU A 128 -12.23 -3.51 -15.98
N SER A 129 -12.18 -4.81 -16.29
CA SER A 129 -13.27 -5.54 -16.96
C SER A 129 -14.46 -5.84 -16.05
N MET A 130 -14.23 -6.06 -14.75
CA MET A 130 -15.27 -6.36 -13.77
C MET A 130 -16.13 -5.13 -13.41
N GLY A 131 -15.70 -3.94 -13.81
CA GLY A 131 -16.31 -2.68 -13.41
C GLY A 131 -15.99 -2.35 -11.94
N VAL A 132 -16.20 -1.08 -11.56
CA VAL A 132 -15.85 -0.61 -10.22
C VAL A 132 -16.60 -1.44 -9.16
N PRO A 133 -15.92 -2.12 -8.21
CA PRO A 133 -16.61 -2.74 -7.09
C PRO A 133 -17.41 -1.66 -6.34
N GLN A 134 -18.71 -1.91 -6.18
CA GLN A 134 -19.64 -0.99 -5.50
C GLN A 134 -19.34 -0.84 -4.02
#